data_AF-A0AAV4C0E3-F1
#
_entry.id   AF-A0AAV4C0E3-F1
#
_cell.length_a   1.000
_cell.length_b   1.000
_cell.length_c   1.000
_cell.angle_alpha   90.00
_cell.angle_beta   90.00
_cell.angle_gamma   90.00
#
_symmetry.space_group_name_H-M   'P 1'
#
loop_
_entity.id
_entity.type
_entity.pdbx_description
1 polymer ?
#
loop_
_entity_poly.entity_id
_entity_poly.type
_entity_poly.pdbx_seq_one_letter_code
_entity_poly.pdbx_strand_id
1 'polypeptide(L)'
;MNDTNYANSGQYLSDSFLRAYWSAIVSVFALGGAIGASLTGWWAFSFGRKRGCLTNTVLGFVAIGLLVLSPTFKSYHSLLVGRFIIGLHSGLYTGLCPLFLNEISTPATRGPLGVLHQTSTVVGILVAQVLGFPILLGSGSKWVALLAPPVLLAFQPILTLGF
;
A
#
# COMPACT_ATOMS: atom_id res chain seq x y z
N MET A 1 -9.17 -16.41 -7.98
CA MET A 1 -8.71 -15.84 -9.26
C MET A 1 -9.03 -16.77 -10.42
N ASN A 2 -8.65 -18.05 -10.33
CA ASN A 2 -9.12 -19.06 -11.28
C ASN A 2 -10.64 -19.31 -11.13
N ASP A 3 -11.14 -19.39 -9.90
CA ASP A 3 -12.58 -19.58 -9.61
C ASP A 3 -13.48 -18.43 -10.08
N THR A 4 -12.96 -17.19 -10.06
CA THR A 4 -13.67 -15.99 -10.55
C THR A 4 -13.77 -15.94 -12.07
N ASN A 5 -12.80 -16.52 -12.79
CA ASN A 5 -12.85 -16.61 -14.26
C ASN A 5 -13.74 -17.77 -14.71
N TYR A 6 -13.68 -18.89 -14.00
CA TYR A 6 -14.61 -19.99 -14.17
C TYR A 6 -16.08 -19.53 -13.97
N ALA A 7 -16.34 -18.68 -12.98
CA ALA A 7 -17.68 -18.13 -12.72
C ALA A 7 -18.19 -17.11 -13.76
N ASN A 8 -17.31 -16.49 -14.56
CA ASN A 8 -17.68 -15.50 -15.59
C ASN A 8 -17.66 -16.08 -17.01
N SER A 9 -16.76 -17.02 -17.29
CA SER A 9 -16.46 -17.49 -18.65
C SER A 9 -16.57 -19.01 -18.81
N GLY A 10 -16.81 -19.77 -17.73
CA GLY A 10 -16.94 -21.23 -17.77
C GLY A 10 -15.64 -21.99 -18.06
N GLN A 11 -14.51 -21.28 -18.21
CA GLN A 11 -13.20 -21.84 -18.51
C GLN A 11 -12.20 -21.43 -17.43
N TYR A 12 -11.33 -22.37 -17.06
CA TYR A 12 -10.16 -22.07 -16.23
C TYR A 12 -9.11 -21.38 -17.10
N LEU A 13 -8.45 -20.36 -16.54
CA LEU A 13 -7.32 -19.73 -17.21
C LEU A 13 -6.15 -20.71 -17.27
N SER A 14 -5.43 -20.73 -18.40
CA SER A 14 -4.19 -21.50 -18.54
C SER A 14 -3.18 -21.10 -17.45
N ASP A 15 -2.49 -22.07 -16.85
CA ASP A 15 -1.52 -21.84 -15.77
C ASP A 15 -0.41 -20.84 -16.15
N SER A 16 -0.01 -20.82 -17.43
CA SER A 16 0.95 -19.86 -17.95
C SER A 16 0.42 -18.42 -17.92
N PHE A 17 -0.86 -18.24 -18.28
CA PHE A 17 -1.52 -16.94 -18.23
C PHE A 17 -1.74 -16.48 -16.78
N LEU A 18 -2.14 -17.38 -15.88
CA LEU A 18 -2.29 -17.09 -14.45
C LEU A 18 -0.98 -16.60 -13.82
N ARG A 19 0.13 -17.27 -14.12
CA ARG A 19 1.46 -16.87 -13.65
C ARG A 19 1.89 -15.51 -14.22
N ALA A 20 1.70 -15.29 -15.52
CA ALA A 20 2.00 -14.00 -16.16
C ALA A 20 1.18 -12.87 -15.54
N TYR A 21 -0.12 -13.10 -15.33
CA TYR A 21 -1.01 -12.11 -14.73
C TYR A 21 -0.64 -11.80 -13.26
N TRP A 22 -0.29 -12.83 -12.48
CA TRP A 22 0.22 -12.64 -11.11
C TRP A 22 1.50 -11.81 -11.09
N SER A 23 2.44 -12.09 -11.99
CA SER A 23 3.67 -11.30 -12.11
C SER A 23 3.38 -9.85 -12.48
N ALA A 24 2.43 -9.59 -13.39
CA ALA A 24 2.02 -8.23 -13.75
C ALA A 24 1.46 -7.46 -12.55
N ILE A 25 0.66 -8.11 -11.70
CA ILE A 25 0.10 -7.52 -10.48
C ILE A 25 1.19 -7.13 -9.48
N VAL A 26 2.24 -7.95 -9.34
CA VAL A 26 3.37 -7.63 -8.46
C VAL A 26 4.21 -6.49 -9.06
N SER A 27 4.47 -6.51 -10.36
CA SER A 27 5.26 -5.48 -11.05
C SER A 27 4.58 -4.11 -11.08
N VAL A 28 3.25 -4.06 -11.23
CA VAL A 28 2.52 -2.77 -11.29
C VAL A 28 2.59 -2.01 -9.96
N PHE A 29 2.74 -2.72 -8.84
CA PHE A 29 2.98 -2.10 -7.53
C PHE A 29 4.32 -1.36 -7.50
N ALA A 30 5.39 -2.01 -7.99
CA ALA A 30 6.72 -1.39 -8.07
C ALA A 30 6.71 -0.17 -9.02
N LEU A 31 6.02 -0.27 -10.15
CA LEU A 31 5.83 0.84 -11.08
C LEU A 31 5.10 2.01 -10.44
N GLY A 32 3.99 1.75 -9.74
CA GLY A 32 3.26 2.77 -8.98
C GLY A 32 4.14 3.43 -7.91
N GLY A 33 4.93 2.62 -7.19
CA GLY A 33 5.89 3.11 -6.20
C GLY A 33 6.96 4.04 -6.78
N ALA A 34 7.56 3.67 -7.91
CA ALA A 34 8.56 4.51 -8.58
C ALA A 34 7.99 5.86 -9.03
N ILE A 35 6.77 5.84 -9.60
CA ILE A 35 6.07 7.06 -10.00
C ILE A 35 5.73 7.91 -8.76
N GLY A 36 5.19 7.31 -7.71
CA GLY A 36 4.85 8.00 -6.45
C GLY A 36 6.07 8.63 -5.79
N ALA A 37 7.19 7.92 -5.72
CA ALA A 37 8.44 8.45 -5.18
C ALA A 37 8.93 9.67 -6.00
N SER A 38 8.89 9.58 -7.32
CA SER A 38 9.31 10.69 -8.22
C SER A 38 8.42 11.93 -8.07
N LEU A 39 7.11 11.72 -7.85
CA LEU A 39 6.14 12.80 -7.67
C LEU A 39 6.17 13.43 -6.27
N THR A 40 6.87 12.82 -5.31
CA THR A 40 6.87 13.28 -3.91
C THR A 40 7.33 14.73 -3.78
N GLY A 41 8.38 15.15 -4.50
CA GLY A 41 8.88 16.53 -4.44
C GLY A 41 7.86 17.54 -4.95
N TRP A 42 7.22 17.25 -6.09
CA TRP A 42 6.16 18.10 -6.65
C TRP A 42 4.93 18.14 -5.73
N TRP A 43 4.54 16.99 -5.17
CA TRP A 43 3.40 16.88 -4.26
C TRP A 43 3.61 17.65 -2.96
N ALA A 44 4.81 17.57 -2.38
CA ALA A 44 5.19 18.28 -1.17
C ALA A 44 5.17 19.80 -1.37
N PHE A 45 5.60 20.27 -2.55
CA PHE A 45 5.57 21.68 -2.91
C PHE A 45 4.16 22.20 -3.18
N SER A 46 3.34 21.43 -3.91
CA SER A 46 2.02 21.89 -4.36
C SER A 46 0.94 21.86 -3.28
N PHE A 47 0.86 20.79 -2.48
CA PHE A 47 -0.15 20.67 -1.42
C PHE A 47 0.34 21.18 -0.06
N GLY A 48 1.66 21.39 0.10
CA GLY A 48 2.30 21.61 1.39
C GLY A 48 2.47 20.31 2.19
N ARG A 49 3.34 20.33 3.21
CA ARG A 49 3.79 19.12 3.90
C ARG A 49 2.70 18.43 4.76
N LYS A 50 1.94 19.18 5.57
CA LYS A 50 0.83 18.63 6.40
C LYS A 50 -0.35 18.10 5.55
N ARG A 51 -0.77 18.85 4.53
CA ARG A 51 -1.87 18.45 3.63
C ARG A 51 -1.44 17.36 2.63
N GLY A 52 -0.17 17.33 2.23
CA GLY A 52 0.40 16.24 1.42
C GLY A 52 0.32 14.89 2.13
N CYS A 53 0.61 14.84 3.42
CA CYS A 53 0.49 13.60 4.21
C CYS A 53 -0.97 13.14 4.35
N LEU A 54 -1.90 14.08 4.54
CA LEU A 54 -3.35 13.83 4.61
C LEU A 54 -3.93 13.32 3.28
N THR A 55 -3.60 13.98 2.16
CA THR A 55 -4.03 13.55 0.82
C THR A 55 -3.48 12.17 0.47
N ASN A 56 -2.23 11.88 0.84
CA ASN A 56 -1.67 10.55 0.68
C ASN A 56 -2.43 9.49 1.50
N THR A 57 -2.83 9.83 2.73
CA THR A 57 -3.62 8.93 3.59
C THR A 57 -4.97 8.59 2.95
N VAL A 58 -5.68 9.58 2.40
CA VAL A 58 -6.94 9.36 1.66
C VAL A 58 -6.72 8.44 0.44
N LEU A 59 -5.64 8.66 -0.30
CA LEU A 59 -5.21 7.78 -1.40
C LEU A 59 -5.03 6.33 -0.95
N GLY A 60 -4.43 6.11 0.22
CA GLY A 60 -4.28 4.80 0.85
C GLY A 60 -5.62 4.14 1.18
N PHE A 61 -6.56 4.89 1.77
CA PHE A 61 -7.91 4.37 2.06
C PHE A 61 -8.66 3.95 0.80
N VAL A 62 -8.59 4.76 -0.27
CA VAL A 62 -9.20 4.43 -1.57
C VAL A 62 -8.57 3.16 -2.15
N ALA A 63 -7.24 3.03 -2.09
CA ALA A 63 -6.53 1.85 -2.58
C ALA A 63 -6.93 0.57 -1.81
N ILE A 64 -6.99 0.64 -0.48
CA ILE A 64 -7.39 -0.49 0.36
C ILE A 64 -8.86 -0.84 0.10
N GLY A 65 -9.75 0.15 0.00
CA GLY A 65 -11.15 -0.07 -0.35
C GLY A 65 -11.32 -0.81 -1.67
N LEU A 66 -10.57 -0.41 -2.72
CA LEU A 66 -10.57 -1.09 -4.01
C LEU A 66 -10.03 -2.53 -3.92
N LEU A 67 -8.99 -2.77 -3.12
CA LEU A 67 -8.45 -4.12 -2.92
C LEU A 67 -9.39 -5.03 -2.12
N VAL A 68 -10.06 -4.51 -1.10
CA VAL A 68 -11.04 -5.24 -0.26
C VAL A 68 -12.30 -5.58 -1.05
N LEU A 69 -12.76 -4.66 -1.91
CA LEU A 69 -13.96 -4.84 -2.72
C LEU A 69 -13.72 -5.70 -3.97
N SER A 70 -12.47 -5.85 -4.40
CA SER A 70 -12.06 -6.66 -5.55
C SER A 70 -12.69 -8.08 -5.62
N PRO A 71 -12.66 -8.90 -4.55
CA PRO A 71 -13.29 -10.22 -4.57
C PRO A 71 -14.82 -10.18 -4.75
N THR A 72 -15.49 -9.12 -4.27
CA THR A 72 -16.94 -8.95 -4.38
C THR A 72 -17.37 -8.68 -5.83
N PHE A 73 -16.56 -7.96 -6.60
CA PHE A 73 -16.87 -7.61 -7.98
C PHE A 73 -16.52 -8.70 -9.01
N LYS A 74 -15.90 -9.83 -8.58
CA LYS A 74 -15.39 -10.89 -9.47
C LYS A 74 -14.54 -10.38 -10.65
N SER A 75 -13.99 -9.18 -10.55
CA SER A 75 -13.31 -8.48 -11.65
C SER A 75 -11.83 -8.36 -11.35
N TYR A 76 -11.03 -9.08 -12.13
CA TYR A 76 -9.57 -9.13 -12.04
C TYR A 76 -8.89 -7.77 -12.29
N HIS A 77 -9.54 -6.88 -13.05
CA HIS A 77 -9.05 -5.52 -13.31
C HIS A 77 -9.01 -4.64 -12.05
N SER A 78 -9.97 -4.82 -11.13
CA SER A 78 -10.02 -4.03 -9.87
C SER A 78 -8.79 -4.27 -9.00
N LEU A 79 -8.27 -5.49 -9.00
CA LEU A 79 -7.09 -5.88 -8.23
C LEU A 79 -5.82 -5.22 -8.78
N LEU A 80 -5.70 -5.15 -10.12
CA LEU A 80 -4.58 -4.50 -10.80
C LEU A 80 -4.54 -3.00 -10.51
N VAL A 81 -5.70 -2.33 -10.61
CA VAL A 81 -5.84 -0.89 -10.31
C VAL A 81 -5.56 -0.62 -8.83
N GLY A 82 -6.12 -1.41 -7.92
CA GLY A 82 -5.85 -1.30 -6.49
C GLY A 82 -4.36 -1.43 -6.15
N ARG A 83 -3.65 -2.35 -6.83
CA ARG A 83 -2.19 -2.56 -6.65
C ARG A 83 -1.34 -1.41 -7.18
N PHE A 84 -1.77 -0.78 -8.28
CA PHE A 84 -1.11 0.41 -8.78
C PHE A 84 -1.27 1.59 -7.80
N ILE A 85 -2.49 1.84 -7.33
CA ILE A 85 -2.79 2.97 -6.44
C ILE A 85 -2.10 2.80 -5.08
N ILE A 86 -2.11 1.59 -4.49
CA ILE A 86 -1.40 1.34 -3.23
C ILE A 86 0.13 1.47 -3.41
N GLY A 87 0.66 1.12 -4.59
CA GLY A 87 2.06 1.37 -4.94
C GLY A 87 2.37 2.86 -4.95
N LEU A 88 1.53 3.65 -5.62
CA LEU A 88 1.66 5.11 -5.68
C LEU A 88 1.60 5.76 -4.29
N HIS A 89 0.65 5.32 -3.45
CA HIS A 89 0.56 5.72 -2.04
C HIS A 89 1.83 5.39 -1.26
N SER A 90 2.36 4.17 -1.41
CA SER A 90 3.59 3.74 -0.73
C SER A 90 4.78 4.59 -1.17
N GLY A 91 4.92 4.87 -2.47
CA GLY A 91 6.00 5.72 -3.00
C GLY A 91 5.95 7.14 -2.43
N LEU A 92 4.77 7.77 -2.45
CA LEU A 92 4.56 9.08 -1.85
C LEU A 92 4.84 9.07 -0.33
N TYR A 93 4.41 8.03 0.38
CA TYR A 93 4.63 7.90 1.82
C TYR A 93 6.12 7.86 2.18
N THR A 94 6.91 7.07 1.45
CA THR A 94 8.35 6.92 1.71
C THR A 94 9.14 8.22 1.57
N GLY A 95 8.69 9.17 0.73
CA GLY A 95 9.30 10.48 0.61
C GLY A 95 8.70 11.54 1.54
N LEU A 96 7.37 11.58 1.68
CA LEU A 96 6.67 12.59 2.47
C LEU A 96 6.88 12.41 3.98
N CYS A 97 6.95 11.16 4.46
CA CYS A 97 7.10 10.86 5.88
C CYS A 97 8.41 11.42 6.47
N PRO A 98 9.61 11.10 5.93
CA PRO A 98 10.86 11.67 6.45
C PRO A 98 10.95 13.18 6.25
N LEU A 99 10.38 13.74 5.17
CA LEU A 99 10.33 15.19 4.95
C LEU A 99 9.55 15.91 6.05
N PHE A 100 8.39 15.38 6.44
CA PHE A 100 7.57 15.92 7.51
C PHE A 100 8.22 15.75 8.89
N LEU A 101 8.81 14.58 9.14
CA LEU A 101 9.53 14.30 10.38
C LEU A 101 10.70 15.27 10.59
N ASN A 102 11.44 15.56 9.51
CA ASN A 102 12.58 16.47 9.52
C ASN A 102 12.17 17.92 9.84
N GLU A 103 11.00 18.37 9.39
CA GLU A 103 10.47 19.71 9.72
C GLU A 103 10.10 19.89 11.19
N ILE A 104 9.51 18.87 11.81
CA ILE A 104 9.04 18.95 13.20
C ILE A 104 10.18 18.68 14.18
N SER A 105 11.19 17.94 13.76
CA SER A 105 12.32 17.55 14.61
C SER A 105 13.34 18.67 14.84
N THR A 106 13.83 18.74 16.07
CA THR A 106 15.00 19.56 16.44
C THR A 106 16.27 19.01 15.77
N PRO A 107 17.29 19.84 15.49
CA PRO A 107 18.50 19.41 14.78
C PRO A 107 19.18 18.15 15.36
N ALA A 108 19.11 17.98 16.69
CA ALA A 108 19.69 16.83 17.39
C ALA A 108 18.92 15.51 17.20
N THR A 109 17.63 15.56 16.85
CA THR A 109 16.76 14.37 16.77
C THR A 109 16.48 13.90 15.33
N ARG A 110 16.89 14.68 14.32
CA ARG A 110 16.70 14.39 12.89
C ARG A 110 17.25 13.03 12.46
N GLY A 111 18.49 12.73 12.83
CA GLY A 111 19.16 11.47 12.48
C GLY A 111 18.47 10.24 13.07
N PRO A 112 18.28 10.17 14.41
CA PRO A 112 17.59 9.06 15.07
C PRO A 112 16.17 8.81 14.51
N LEU A 113 15.41 9.86 14.21
CA LEU A 113 14.06 9.76 13.67
C LEU A 113 14.03 9.12 12.26
N GLY A 114 15.00 9.43 11.41
CA GLY A 114 15.14 8.77 10.10
C GLY A 114 15.43 7.27 10.22
N VAL A 115 16.31 6.88 11.15
CA VAL A 115 16.64 5.47 11.41
C VAL A 115 15.43 4.72 11.95
N LEU A 116 14.64 5.34 12.85
CA LEU A 116 13.41 4.76 13.36
C LEU A 116 12.38 4.53 12.26
N HIS A 117 12.22 5.47 11.33
CA HIS A 117 11.32 5.30 10.18
C HIS A 117 11.73 4.09 9.32
N GLN A 118 13.02 4.00 8.95
CA GLN A 118 13.51 2.88 8.15
C GLN A 118 13.36 1.54 8.89
N THR A 119 13.69 1.51 10.18
CA THR A 119 13.58 0.30 11.01
C THR A 119 12.13 -0.14 11.14
N SER A 120 11.20 0.80 11.36
CA SER A 120 9.76 0.53 11.40
C SER A 120 9.25 -0.10 10.09
N THR A 121 9.69 0.42 8.94
CA THR A 121 9.35 -0.15 7.63
C THR A 121 9.83 -1.61 7.50
N VAL A 122 11.08 -1.89 7.88
CA VAL A 122 11.64 -3.26 7.81
C VAL A 122 10.91 -4.21 8.76
N VAL A 123 10.61 -3.77 9.99
CA VAL A 123 9.81 -4.55 10.95
C VAL A 123 8.41 -4.81 10.39
N GLY A 124 7.77 -3.83 9.77
CA GLY A 124 6.47 -3.99 9.11
C GLY A 124 6.50 -5.03 8.00
N ILE A 125 7.55 -5.04 7.17
CA ILE A 125 7.76 -6.07 6.13
C ILE A 125 7.92 -7.45 6.77
N LEU A 126 8.72 -7.57 7.83
CA LEU A 126 8.94 -8.83 8.53
C LEU A 126 7.62 -9.36 9.12
N VAL A 127 6.82 -8.51 9.77
CA VAL A 127 5.50 -8.90 10.28
C VAL A 127 4.58 -9.32 9.15
N ALA A 128 4.57 -8.61 8.01
CA ALA A 128 3.78 -8.98 6.84
C ALA A 128 4.19 -10.35 6.28
N GLN A 129 5.49 -10.65 6.25
CA GLN A 129 6.00 -11.96 5.84
C GLN A 129 5.57 -13.08 6.80
N VAL A 130 5.66 -12.83 8.11
CA VAL A 130 5.21 -13.79 9.14
C VAL A 130 3.70 -14.05 9.01
N LEU A 131 2.88 -13.00 8.93
CA LEU A 131 1.43 -13.15 8.78
C LEU A 131 1.04 -13.79 7.43
N GLY A 132 1.87 -13.65 6.41
CA GLY A 132 1.69 -14.22 5.07
C GLY A 132 1.83 -15.74 5.00
N PHE A 133 2.31 -16.41 6.07
CA PHE A 133 2.37 -17.87 6.08
C PHE A 133 0.96 -18.48 5.92
N PRO A 134 0.82 -19.55 5.10
CA PRO A 134 -0.48 -20.19 4.83
C PRO A 134 -1.16 -20.75 6.08
N ILE A 135 -0.38 -21.01 7.14
CA ILE A 135 -0.86 -21.50 8.44
C ILE A 135 -1.52 -20.40 9.30
N LEU A 136 -1.29 -19.11 8.99
CA LEU A 136 -1.82 -17.97 9.76
C LEU A 136 -2.97 -17.27 9.03
N LEU A 137 -2.67 -16.43 8.03
CA LEU A 137 -3.67 -15.64 7.28
C LEU A 137 -3.60 -15.85 5.76
N GLY A 138 -2.67 -16.69 5.27
CA GLY A 138 -2.53 -17.00 3.84
C GLY A 138 -3.63 -17.92 3.26
N SER A 139 -4.59 -18.39 4.06
CA SER A 139 -5.70 -19.22 3.57
C SER A 139 -6.80 -18.40 2.90
N GLY A 140 -6.97 -18.61 1.60
CA GLY A 140 -8.12 -18.35 0.72
C GLY A 140 -8.94 -17.06 0.90
N SER A 141 -9.63 -16.92 2.04
CA SER A 141 -10.64 -15.89 2.29
C SER A 141 -10.23 -14.83 3.32
N LYS A 142 -9.08 -14.97 3.99
CA LYS A 142 -8.63 -14.05 5.06
C LYS A 142 -7.50 -13.08 4.66
N TRP A 143 -7.02 -13.15 3.42
CA TRP A 143 -5.94 -12.26 2.93
C TRP A 143 -6.30 -10.76 3.00
N VAL A 144 -7.59 -10.44 2.96
CA VAL A 144 -8.11 -9.07 3.14
C VAL A 144 -7.85 -8.56 4.56
N ALA A 145 -7.89 -9.45 5.58
CA ALA A 145 -7.54 -9.08 6.96
C ALA A 145 -6.04 -8.79 7.13
N LEU A 146 -5.19 -9.24 6.21
CA LEU A 146 -3.76 -8.87 6.16
C LEU A 146 -3.56 -7.38 5.82
N LEU A 147 -4.56 -6.74 5.22
CA LEU A 147 -4.56 -5.30 4.88
C LEU A 147 -5.13 -4.43 6.02
N ALA A 148 -5.63 -5.02 7.11
CA ALA A 148 -6.19 -4.29 8.26
C ALA A 148 -5.15 -3.55 9.13
N PRO A 149 -3.92 -4.05 9.36
CA PRO A 149 -2.91 -3.33 10.13
C PRO A 149 -2.50 -1.97 9.51
N PRO A 150 -2.30 -1.84 8.18
CA PRO A 150 -2.13 -0.55 7.51
C PRO A 150 -3.26 0.45 7.78
N VAL A 151 -4.51 -0.02 7.87
CA VAL A 151 -5.68 0.84 8.14
C VAL A 151 -5.61 1.42 9.56
N LEU A 152 -5.27 0.61 10.56
CA LEU A 152 -5.13 1.06 11.94
C LEU A 152 -3.97 2.06 12.11
N LEU A 153 -2.85 1.85 11.42
CA LEU A 153 -1.71 2.78 11.43
C LEU A 153 -2.02 4.08 10.66
N ALA A 154 -2.88 4.04 9.65
CA ALA A 154 -3.35 5.22 8.92
C ALA A 154 -4.29 6.12 9.73
N PHE A 155 -4.93 5.60 10.79
CA PHE A 155 -5.69 6.43 11.74
C PHE A 155 -4.80 7.24 12.68
N GLN A 156 -3.56 6.79 12.91
CA GLN A 156 -2.62 7.43 13.81
C GLN A 156 -2.29 8.89 13.39
N PRO A 157 -1.96 9.20 12.12
CA PRO A 157 -1.73 10.57 11.69
C PRO A 157 -2.97 11.48 11.80
N ILE A 158 -4.19 10.95 11.64
CA ILE A 158 -5.43 11.71 11.84
C ILE A 158 -5.63 12.05 13.32
N LEU A 159 -5.29 11.13 14.22
CA LEU A 159 -5.40 11.34 15.67
C LEU A 159 -4.32 12.28 16.22
N THR A 160 -3.07 12.18 15.73
CA THR A 160 -1.97 13.07 16.16
C THR A 160 -2.01 14.47 15.52
N LEU A 161 -2.71 14.65 14.39
CA LEU A 161 -2.92 15.97 13.78
C LEU A 161 -4.27 16.59 14.17
N GLY A 162 -4.94 16.03 15.18
CA GLY A 162 -6.09 16.67 15.83
C GLY A 162 -5.67 18.02 16.40
N PHE A 163 -6.08 19.08 15.70
CA PHE A 163 -5.94 20.50 16.04
C PHE A 163 -4.49 20.98 16.22
#